data_AF-A0A9D9I619-F1
#
_entry.id   AF-A0A9D9I619-F1
#
_cell.length_a   1.000
_cell.length_b   1.000
_cell.length_c   1.000
_cell.angle_alpha   90.00
_cell.angle_beta   90.00
_cell.angle_gamma   90.00
#
_symmetry.space_group_name_H-M   'P 1'
#
loop_
_entity.id
_entity.type
_entity.pdbx_description
1 polymer ?
#
loop_
_entity_poly.entity_id
_entity_poly.type
_entity_poly.pdbx_seq_one_letter_code
_entity_poly.pdbx_strand_id
1 'polypeptide(L)'
;MMDRYGDMVYRLALSVLCDRDEADDVAQEVFIKVWKNASRYDPAYSFSTWVCRMAYNLSIDRLRKAGRRRRADSEQYMMRGQSVPFSDPVEKEDAERLLKHILERLSPSQRTVFYLSEILGVPHDEISEITGMGYDSVKSNLYHARKNIKEMIEGQL
;
A
#
# COMPACT_ATOMS: atom_id res chain seq x y z
N MET A 1 5.93 12.20 16.03
CA MET A 1 4.85 11.32 15.50
C MET A 1 5.05 11.10 14.00
N MET A 2 5.11 12.18 13.23
CA MET A 2 5.51 12.15 11.82
C MET A 2 6.93 11.59 11.65
N ASP A 3 7.89 12.00 12.49
CA ASP A 3 9.27 11.46 12.45
C ASP A 3 9.38 9.97 12.77
N ARG A 4 8.39 9.40 13.48
CA ARG A 4 8.41 7.99 13.92
C ARG A 4 7.63 7.07 12.98
N TYR A 5 6.53 7.55 12.42
CA TYR A 5 5.61 6.72 11.64
C TYR A 5 5.43 7.20 10.19
N GLY A 6 6.05 8.32 9.80
CA GLY A 6 5.86 8.95 8.50
C GLY A 6 6.28 8.05 7.35
N ASP A 7 7.51 7.51 7.40
CA ASP A 7 8.02 6.58 6.39
C ASP A 7 7.18 5.29 6.34
N MET A 8 6.74 4.78 7.50
CA MET A 8 5.86 3.62 7.60
C MET A 8 4.54 3.84 6.85
N VAL A 9 3.87 4.97 7.12
CA VAL A 9 2.59 5.33 6.51
C VAL A 9 2.76 5.59 5.02
N TYR A 10 3.79 6.34 4.63
CA TYR A 10 4.09 6.65 3.24
C TYR A 10 4.31 5.38 2.42
N ARG A 11 5.16 4.46 2.89
CA ARG A 11 5.44 3.20 2.19
C ARG A 11 4.22 2.29 2.11
N LEU A 12 3.39 2.25 3.16
CA LEU A 12 2.12 1.52 3.11
C LEU A 12 1.18 2.12 2.05
N ALA A 13 1.02 3.45 2.05
CA ALA A 13 0.19 4.14 1.06
C ALA A 13 0.71 3.94 -0.37
N LEU A 14 2.02 4.05 -0.59
CA LEU A 14 2.67 3.81 -1.86
C LEU A 14 2.49 2.36 -2.32
N SER A 15 2.51 1.40 -1.38
CA SER A 15 2.25 -0.01 -1.68
C SER A 15 0.84 -0.23 -2.26
N VAL A 16 -0.15 0.54 -1.79
CA VAL A 16 -1.55 0.43 -2.24
C VAL A 16 -1.79 1.25 -3.51
N LEU A 17 -1.31 2.49 -3.54
CA LEU A 17 -1.66 3.49 -4.56
C LEU A 17 -0.80 3.37 -5.81
N CYS A 18 0.46 2.93 -5.68
CA CYS A 18 1.44 3.03 -6.75
C CYS A 18 1.49 4.46 -7.33
N ASP A 19 1.54 5.47 -6.47
CA ASP A 19 1.68 6.88 -6.88
C ASP A 19 2.34 7.61 -5.71
N ARG A 20 3.43 8.34 -5.97
CA ARG A 20 4.23 8.98 -4.91
C ARG A 20 3.51 10.20 -4.35
N ASP A 21 2.90 11.01 -5.21
CA ASP A 21 2.22 12.24 -4.81
C ASP A 21 0.96 11.91 -4.00
N GLU A 22 0.18 10.93 -4.45
CA GLU A 22 -1.00 10.47 -3.69
C GLU A 22 -0.59 9.77 -2.38
N ALA A 23 0.56 9.09 -2.34
CA ALA A 23 1.06 8.47 -1.11
C ALA A 23 1.50 9.52 -0.07
N ASP A 24 2.17 10.59 -0.51
CA ASP A 24 2.54 11.72 0.35
C ASP A 24 1.31 12.44 0.90
N ASP A 25 0.33 12.70 0.05
CA ASP A 25 -0.96 13.27 0.43
C ASP A 25 -1.67 12.43 1.49
N VAL A 26 -1.73 11.11 1.28
CA VAL A 26 -2.32 10.19 2.24
C VAL A 26 -1.55 10.21 3.55
N ALA A 27 -0.22 10.23 3.51
CA ALA A 27 0.59 10.24 4.73
C ALA A 27 0.29 11.46 5.60
N GLN A 28 0.20 12.65 4.98
CA GLN A 28 -0.17 13.88 5.68
C GLN A 28 -1.58 13.80 6.27
N GLU A 29 -2.57 13.35 5.47
CA GLU A 29 -3.97 13.28 5.89
C GLU A 29 -4.18 12.25 7.02
N VAL A 30 -3.43 11.14 7.03
CA VAL A 30 -3.44 10.15 8.11
C VAL A 30 -3.10 10.80 9.44
N PHE A 31 -1.99 11.55 9.54
CA PHE A 31 -1.61 12.15 10.83
C PHE A 31 -2.63 13.17 11.34
N ILE A 32 -3.27 13.93 10.45
CA ILE A 32 -4.38 14.82 10.81
C ILE A 32 -5.54 14.00 11.38
N LYS A 33 -5.92 12.90 10.73
CA LYS A 33 -7.00 12.03 11.20
C LYS A 33 -6.66 11.34 12.51
N VAL A 34 -5.42 10.88 12.69
CA VAL A 34 -4.98 10.25 13.93
C VAL A 34 -5.07 11.25 15.08
N TRP A 35 -4.59 12.47 14.90
CA TRP A 35 -4.70 13.52 15.93
C TRP A 35 -6.16 13.82 16.28
N LYS A 36 -7.04 13.97 15.29
CA LYS A 36 -8.48 14.21 15.50
C LYS A 36 -9.22 13.05 16.17
N ASN A 37 -8.73 11.83 16.01
CA ASN A 37 -9.38 10.61 16.54
C ASN A 37 -8.58 9.97 17.68
N ALA A 38 -7.59 10.66 18.25
CA ALA A 38 -6.70 10.09 19.27
C ALA A 38 -7.45 9.54 20.49
N SER A 39 -8.59 10.14 20.85
CA SER A 39 -9.46 9.67 21.95
C SER A 39 -10.19 8.36 21.66
N ARG A 40 -10.20 7.89 20.41
CA ARG A 40 -10.82 6.62 19.98
C ARG A 40 -9.81 5.49 19.83
N TYR A 41 -8.54 5.75 20.16
CA TYR A 41 -7.52 4.72 20.13
C TYR A 41 -7.82 3.67 21.22
N ASP A 42 -7.85 2.41 20.81
CA ASP A 42 -7.96 1.26 21.70
C ASP A 42 -6.57 0.70 21.99
N PRO A 43 -6.09 0.76 23.26
CA PRO A 43 -4.79 0.22 23.64
C PRO A 43 -4.66 -1.30 23.53
N ALA A 44 -5.75 -2.03 23.27
CA ALA A 44 -5.70 -3.47 22.97
C ALA A 44 -4.88 -3.77 21.71
N TYR A 45 -4.75 -2.79 20.80
CA TYR A 45 -3.95 -2.89 19.58
C TYR A 45 -2.70 -2.03 19.68
N SER A 46 -1.64 -2.39 18.96
CA SER A 46 -0.48 -1.52 18.86
C SER A 46 -0.87 -0.20 18.17
N PHE A 47 -0.26 0.91 18.60
CA PHE A 47 -0.49 2.20 17.98
C PHE A 47 -0.12 2.20 16.48
N SER A 48 0.94 1.47 16.12
CA SER A 48 1.35 1.24 14.73
C SER A 48 0.28 0.53 13.92
N THR A 49 -0.37 -0.51 14.47
CA THR A 49 -1.47 -1.24 13.83
C THR A 49 -2.65 -0.31 13.57
N TRP A 50 -3.02 0.49 14.57
CA TRP A 50 -4.10 1.46 14.44
C TRP A 50 -3.82 2.50 13.35
N VAL A 51 -2.60 3.05 13.30
CA VAL A 51 -2.17 3.98 12.26
C VAL A 51 -2.13 3.30 10.87
N CYS A 52 -1.65 2.06 10.77
CA CYS A 52 -1.65 1.29 9.52
C CYS A 52 -3.07 1.08 9.00
N ARG A 53 -4.04 0.78 9.89
CA ARG A 53 -5.45 0.66 9.52
C ARG A 53 -6.01 1.96 8.94
N MET A 54 -5.72 3.10 9.56
CA MET A 54 -6.16 4.40 9.05
C MET A 54 -5.52 4.70 7.68
N ALA A 55 -4.23 4.44 7.53
CA ALA A 55 -3.49 4.65 6.28
C ALA A 55 -4.03 3.77 5.15
N TYR A 56 -4.16 2.47 5.38
CA TYR A 56 -4.68 1.53 4.39
C TYR A 56 -6.09 1.92 3.94
N ASN A 57 -7.00 2.20 4.88
CA ASN A 57 -8.37 2.59 4.53
C ASN A 57 -8.41 3.86 3.69
N LEU A 58 -7.60 4.87 4.04
CA LEU A 58 -7.53 6.12 3.28
C LEU A 58 -6.97 5.90 1.87
N SER A 59 -5.94 5.07 1.72
CA SER A 59 -5.40 4.68 0.42
C SER A 59 -6.44 3.96 -0.45
N ILE A 60 -7.22 3.03 0.14
CA ILE A 60 -8.30 2.35 -0.57
C ILE A 60 -9.39 3.34 -1.02
N ASP A 61 -9.74 4.31 -0.18
CA ASP A 61 -10.73 5.32 -0.54
C ASP A 61 -10.25 6.26 -1.66
N ARG A 62 -8.96 6.66 -1.64
CA ARG A 62 -8.31 7.40 -2.73
C ARG A 62 -8.33 6.60 -4.03
N LEU A 63 -7.94 5.33 -4.00
CA LEU A 63 -7.95 4.44 -5.16
C LEU A 63 -9.36 4.29 -5.76
N ARG A 64 -10.38 4.11 -4.90
CA ARG A 64 -11.79 4.04 -5.32
C ARG A 64 -12.25 5.36 -5.97
N LYS A 65 -11.85 6.51 -5.41
CA LYS A 65 -12.20 7.83 -5.96
C LYS A 65 -11.55 8.07 -7.32
N ALA A 66 -10.28 7.70 -7.48
CA ALA A 66 -9.57 7.75 -8.76
C ALA A 66 -10.24 6.85 -9.82
N GLY A 67 -10.63 5.63 -9.43
CA GLY A 67 -11.38 4.71 -10.30
C GLY A 67 -12.74 5.26 -10.73
N ARG A 68 -13.48 5.91 -9.82
CA ARG A 68 -14.76 6.58 -10.16
C ARG A 68 -14.57 7.78 -11.09
N ARG A 69 -13.55 8.61 -10.87
CA ARG A 69 -13.23 9.75 -11.75
C ARG A 69 -12.88 9.27 -13.15
N ARG A 70 -12.02 8.24 -13.27
CA ARG A 70 -11.72 7.61 -14.55
C ARG A 70 -12.95 7.02 -15.24
N ARG A 71 -13.86 6.42 -14.47
CA ARG A 71 -15.13 5.89 -15.03
C ARG A 71 -16.03 7.00 -15.57
N ALA A 72 -16.18 8.11 -14.83
CA ALA A 72 -16.92 9.28 -15.26
C ALA A 72 -16.29 9.95 -16.49
N ASP A 73 -14.96 10.04 -16.55
CA ASP A 73 -14.24 10.56 -17.72
C ASP A 73 -14.29 9.58 -18.91
N SER A 74 -14.39 8.27 -18.64
CA SER A 74 -14.47 7.21 -19.67
C SER A 74 -15.85 7.01 -20.31
N GLU A 75 -16.92 7.58 -19.76
CA GLU A 75 -18.21 7.67 -20.49
C GLU A 75 -18.12 8.59 -21.73
N GLN A 76 -17.00 9.33 -21.87
CA GLN A 76 -16.68 10.09 -23.08
C GLN A 76 -15.68 9.39 -24.02
N TYR A 77 -14.99 8.34 -23.57
CA TYR A 77 -14.06 7.55 -24.39
C TYR A 77 -14.07 6.08 -23.98
N MET A 78 -14.88 5.27 -24.68
CA MET A 78 -14.80 3.82 -24.59
C MET A 78 -13.41 3.32 -25.04
N MET A 79 -12.99 2.22 -24.41
CA MET A 79 -11.96 1.28 -24.85
C MET A 79 -10.51 1.54 -24.37
N ARG A 80 -10.15 0.91 -23.24
CA ARG A 80 -9.04 -0.06 -23.12
C ARG A 80 -8.85 -0.46 -21.67
N GLY A 81 -8.70 -1.77 -21.41
CA GLY A 81 -8.05 -2.23 -20.20
C GLY A 81 -6.65 -1.65 -20.17
N GLN A 82 -6.40 -0.74 -19.23
CA GLN A 82 -5.11 -0.07 -19.11
C GLN A 82 -4.67 -0.13 -17.65
N SER A 83 -3.57 -0.87 -17.46
CA SER A 83 -2.58 -0.60 -16.44
C SER A 83 -2.37 0.90 -16.32
N VAL A 84 -2.42 1.37 -15.08
CA VAL A 84 -2.27 2.78 -14.76
C VAL A 84 -0.88 3.25 -15.23
N PRO A 85 -0.77 4.30 -16.07
CA PRO A 85 0.52 4.85 -16.42
C PRO A 85 1.07 5.58 -15.19
N PHE A 86 2.17 5.06 -14.65
CA PHE A 86 2.96 5.68 -13.59
C PHE A 86 3.86 6.73 -14.25
N SER A 87 3.67 8.01 -13.95
CA SER A 87 4.47 9.10 -14.50
C SER A 87 5.83 9.21 -13.80
N ASP A 88 6.90 9.15 -14.60
CA ASP A 88 8.28 9.48 -14.19
C ASP A 88 8.50 11.01 -14.19
N PRO A 89 9.41 11.51 -13.34
CA PRO A 89 10.68 11.98 -13.89
C PRO A 89 11.94 11.58 -13.09
N VAL A 90 12.93 11.09 -13.83
CA VAL A 90 14.40 11.23 -13.69
C VAL A 90 15.12 10.50 -12.53
N GLU A 91 15.87 9.48 -12.96
CA GLU A 91 17.19 8.98 -12.50
C GLU A 91 17.54 9.10 -11.00
N LYS A 92 17.21 8.05 -10.22
CA LYS A 92 18.07 7.56 -9.14
C LYS A 92 18.24 6.04 -9.17
N GLU A 93 19.52 5.67 -9.07
CA GLU A 93 20.20 4.37 -9.21
C GLU A 93 19.43 3.13 -8.77
N ASP A 94 19.42 2.12 -9.66
CA ASP A 94 19.11 0.67 -9.55
C ASP A 94 18.09 0.16 -8.53
N ALA A 95 18.12 0.59 -7.28
CA ALA A 95 17.17 0.26 -6.24
C ALA A 95 15.74 0.72 -6.56
N GLU A 96 15.56 1.90 -7.16
CA GLU A 96 14.21 2.38 -7.55
C GLU A 96 13.66 1.60 -8.75
N ARG A 97 14.51 1.21 -9.71
CA ARG A 97 14.14 0.35 -10.84
C ARG A 97 13.79 -1.06 -10.36
N LEU A 98 14.59 -1.61 -9.46
CA LEU A 98 14.33 -2.89 -8.82
C LEU A 98 13.03 -2.85 -8.04
N LEU A 99 12.81 -1.81 -7.24
CA LEU A 99 11.57 -1.60 -6.52
C LEU A 99 10.40 -1.53 -7.51
N LYS A 100 10.47 -0.71 -8.56
CA LYS A 100 9.43 -0.64 -9.62
C LYS A 100 9.13 -2.01 -10.23
N HIS A 101 10.15 -2.80 -10.57
CA HIS A 101 9.98 -4.16 -11.08
C HIS A 101 9.32 -5.12 -10.07
N ILE A 102 9.72 -5.04 -8.80
CA ILE A 102 9.12 -5.81 -7.71
C ILE A 102 7.65 -5.42 -7.53
N LEU A 103 7.35 -4.12 -7.55
CA LEU A 103 6.00 -3.59 -7.44
C LEU A 103 5.13 -4.03 -8.63
N GLU A 104 5.64 -4.01 -9.87
CA GLU A 104 4.90 -4.42 -11.08
C GLU A 104 4.49 -5.90 -11.08
N ARG A 105 5.30 -6.77 -10.47
CA ARG A 105 5.04 -8.22 -10.41
C ARG A 105 4.23 -8.66 -9.19
N LEU A 106 3.99 -7.77 -8.23
CA LEU A 106 3.15 -8.03 -7.08
C LEU A 106 1.80 -7.36 -7.25
N SER A 107 0.73 -8.12 -7.01
CA SER A 107 -0.60 -7.51 -6.89
C SER A 107 -0.62 -6.52 -5.70
N PRO A 108 -1.50 -5.51 -5.70
CA PRO A 108 -1.62 -4.59 -4.57
C PRO A 108 -1.81 -5.31 -3.23
N SER A 109 -2.59 -6.40 -3.22
CA SER A 109 -2.80 -7.23 -2.04
C SER A 109 -1.54 -7.96 -1.58
N GLN A 110 -0.81 -8.59 -2.50
CA GLN A 110 0.46 -9.27 -2.20
C GLN A 110 1.48 -8.32 -1.57
N ARG A 111 1.62 -7.15 -2.17
CA ARG A 111 2.56 -6.13 -1.72
C ARG A 111 2.19 -5.54 -0.36
N THR A 112 0.90 -5.23 -0.17
CA THR A 112 0.39 -4.73 1.12
C THR A 112 0.65 -5.75 2.23
N VAL A 113 0.29 -7.01 2.00
CA VAL A 113 0.46 -8.09 2.99
C VAL A 113 1.95 -8.33 3.27
N PHE A 114 2.80 -8.34 2.25
CA PHE A 114 4.25 -8.47 2.43
C PHE A 114 4.81 -7.32 3.27
N TYR A 115 4.43 -6.08 2.98
CA TYR A 115 4.91 -4.92 3.73
C TYR A 115 4.47 -4.97 5.20
N LEU A 116 3.18 -5.24 5.46
CA LEU A 116 2.67 -5.34 6.82
C LEU A 116 3.33 -6.49 7.60
N SER A 117 3.53 -7.66 6.98
CA SER A 117 4.06 -8.84 7.65
C SER A 117 5.58 -8.82 7.82
N GLU A 118 6.34 -8.60 6.75
CA GLU A 118 7.80 -8.76 6.75
C GLU A 118 8.53 -7.49 7.18
N ILE A 119 8.00 -6.32 6.83
CA ILE A 119 8.67 -5.04 7.12
C ILE A 119 8.20 -4.49 8.46
N LEU A 120 6.90 -4.57 8.73
CA LEU A 120 6.32 -4.04 9.97
C LEU A 120 6.11 -5.08 11.06
N GLY A 121 6.30 -6.37 10.77
CA GLY A 121 6.14 -7.45 11.76
C GLY A 121 4.71 -7.63 12.27
N VAL A 122 3.71 -7.15 11.53
CA VAL A 122 2.30 -7.21 11.96
C VAL A 122 1.81 -8.67 11.90
N PRO A 123 1.20 -9.19 12.98
CA PRO A 123 0.60 -10.52 13.00
C PRO A 123 -0.49 -10.70 11.93
N HIS A 124 -0.61 -11.91 11.37
CA HIS A 124 -1.51 -12.16 10.25
C HIS A 124 -3.00 -11.92 10.56
N ASP A 125 -3.41 -12.17 11.80
CA ASP A 125 -4.75 -11.86 12.32
C ASP A 125 -4.99 -10.34 12.34
N GLU A 126 -4.03 -9.55 12.82
CA GLU A 126 -4.10 -8.09 12.74
C GLU A 126 -4.08 -7.57 11.29
N ILE A 127 -3.33 -8.22 10.39
CA ILE A 127 -3.36 -7.90 8.95
C ILE A 127 -4.76 -8.15 8.38
N SER A 128 -5.42 -9.23 8.76
CA SER A 128 -6.81 -9.49 8.38
C SER A 128 -7.75 -8.38 8.84
N GLU A 129 -7.58 -7.88 10.07
CA GLU A 129 -8.38 -6.76 10.59
C GLU A 129 -8.08 -5.42 9.90
N ILE A 130 -6.81 -5.15 9.59
CA ILE A 130 -6.38 -3.95 8.85
C ILE A 130 -6.97 -3.96 7.44
N THR A 131 -6.81 -5.07 6.74
CA THR A 131 -7.05 -5.16 5.29
C THR A 131 -8.47 -5.58 4.93
N GLY A 132 -9.20 -6.21 5.85
CA GLY A 132 -10.48 -6.88 5.62
C GLY A 132 -10.36 -8.21 4.87
N MET A 133 -9.14 -8.70 4.62
CA MET A 133 -8.92 -9.98 3.94
C MET A 133 -9.10 -11.15 4.92
N GLY A 134 -9.65 -12.28 4.44
CA GLY A 134 -9.68 -13.51 5.24
C GLY A 134 -8.26 -14.01 5.56
N TYR A 135 -8.10 -14.66 6.72
CA TYR A 135 -6.79 -15.11 7.22
C TYR A 135 -6.03 -16.00 6.21
N ASP A 136 -6.72 -16.92 5.53
CA ASP A 136 -6.12 -17.76 4.49
C ASP A 136 -5.72 -16.94 3.25
N SER A 137 -6.48 -15.88 2.94
CA SER A 137 -6.12 -14.95 1.87
C SER A 137 -4.85 -14.17 2.21
N VAL A 138 -4.68 -13.75 3.47
CA VAL A 138 -3.44 -13.12 3.95
C VAL A 138 -2.26 -14.08 3.77
N LYS A 139 -2.39 -15.32 4.25
CA LYS A 139 -1.33 -16.35 4.08
C LYS A 139 -0.98 -16.62 2.62
N SER A 140 -2.00 -16.78 1.77
CA SER A 140 -1.80 -17.04 0.33
C SER A 140 -1.12 -15.86 -0.36
N ASN A 141 -1.56 -14.63 -0.11
CA ASN A 141 -0.93 -13.42 -0.65
C ASN A 141 0.54 -13.29 -0.20
N LEU A 142 0.83 -13.58 1.07
CA LEU A 142 2.20 -13.55 1.59
C LEU A 142 3.09 -14.62 0.92
N TYR A 143 2.58 -15.85 0.79
CA TYR A 143 3.29 -16.93 0.12
C TYR A 143 3.66 -16.56 -1.31
N HIS A 144 2.68 -16.08 -2.08
CA HIS A 144 2.92 -15.66 -3.46
C HIS A 144 3.83 -14.44 -3.56
N ALA A 145 3.73 -13.49 -2.63
CA ALA A 145 4.64 -12.35 -2.57
C ALA A 145 6.10 -12.80 -2.37
N ARG A 146 6.36 -13.66 -1.38
CA ARG A 146 7.69 -14.22 -1.12
C ARG A 146 8.23 -14.99 -2.33
N LYS A 147 7.39 -15.84 -2.94
CA LYS A 147 7.77 -16.62 -4.12
C LYS A 147 8.19 -15.69 -5.28
N ASN A 148 7.35 -14.71 -5.60
CA ASN A 148 7.62 -13.78 -6.70
C ASN A 148 8.89 -12.96 -6.43
N ILE A 149 9.07 -12.44 -5.21
CA ILE A 149 10.27 -11.69 -4.83
C ILE A 149 11.52 -12.57 -4.95
N LYS A 150 11.47 -13.81 -4.47
CA LYS A 150 12.58 -14.76 -4.56
C LYS A 150 12.97 -15.02 -6.02
N GLU A 151 12.00 -15.32 -6.89
CA GLU A 151 12.24 -15.54 -8.33
C GLU A 151 12.86 -14.31 -9.01
N MET A 152 12.52 -13.10 -8.56
CA MET A 152 13.10 -11.87 -9.08
C MET A 152 14.56 -11.69 -8.66
N ILE A 153 14.90 -12.00 -7.40
CA ILE A 153 16.27 -11.91 -6.89
C ILE A 153 17.15 -12.98 -7.54
N GLU A 154 16.66 -14.22 -7.66
CA GLU A 154 17.39 -15.33 -8.27
C GLU A 154 17.55 -15.17 -9.80
N GLY A 155 16.62 -14.51 -10.48
CA GLY A 155 16.73 -14.19 -11.92
C GLY A 155 17.62 -12.99 -12.25
N GLN A 156 18.20 -12.33 -11.24
CA GLN A 156 19.12 -11.19 -11.38
C GLN A 156 20.56 -11.50 -10.94
N LEU A 157 20.82 -12.69 -10.41
CA LEU A 157 22.16 -13.26 -10.14
C LEU A 157 22.58 -14.19 -11.29
#